data_AF-A0AAX4JN69-F1
#
_entry.id   AF-A0AAX4JN69-F1
#
_cell.length_a   1.000
_cell.length_b   1.000
_cell.length_c   1.000
_cell.angle_alpha   90.00
_cell.angle_beta   90.00
_cell.angle_gamma   90.00
#
_symmetry.space_group_name_H-M   'P 1'
#
loop_
_entity.id
_entity.type
_entity.pdbx_description
1 polymer ?
#
loop_
_entity_poly.entity_id
_entity_poly.type
_entity_poly.pdbx_seq_one_letter_code
_entity_poly.pdbx_strand_id
1 'polypeptide(L)'
;MVATFRRHLEFAPLPAPAEKIDQSSIVQQIKAELKLELMNDITLRFNSLLNRIDNIDFKVDNLSYKYDQLLEKSSKFNLHRSTEEFDFVSTRSENPNTASKIDHLHTDIPSHHALLERLDARVDKLDAKVDRCDINSSTCTTKLEEQENLFKAYQESIKTIEARVEKAQENGIIVSEKLKMLEVDTENIKEDMARASDNIEEVEGGLSVECKTHNIVVKQHQIRAMNSVLIAAGRWALPVPTSDDRYAPAGLKDFPQPGEWALHSPHRIQELNQEDLDDWLEAYGLGEKCHNFGSMEVTSQQKRAFLFHFIGGNYNLSFFQAED
;
A
#
# COMPACT_ATOMS: atom_id res chain seq x y z
N MET A 1 12.34 42.48 -18.49
CA MET A 1 13.13 41.23 -18.47
C MET A 1 12.64 40.29 -17.36
N VAL A 2 11.32 40.10 -17.22
CA VAL A 2 10.67 39.16 -16.27
C VAL A 2 9.45 38.45 -16.93
N ALA A 3 9.11 38.79 -18.17
CA ALA A 3 7.91 38.28 -18.86
C ALA A 3 8.17 37.09 -19.81
N THR A 4 9.42 36.65 -19.97
CA THR A 4 9.77 35.57 -20.92
C THR A 4 10.05 34.22 -20.26
N PHE A 5 9.88 34.10 -18.94
CA PHE A 5 10.11 32.84 -18.21
C PHE A 5 8.82 32.06 -17.90
N ARG A 6 7.65 32.58 -18.30
CA ARG A 6 6.33 32.04 -17.94
C ARG A 6 5.63 31.22 -19.03
N ARG A 7 6.32 30.86 -20.12
CA ARG A 7 5.73 30.20 -21.30
C ARG A 7 6.34 28.85 -21.68
N HIS A 8 7.12 28.23 -20.80
CA HIS A 8 7.68 26.87 -21.03
C HIS A 8 7.26 25.86 -19.94
N LEU A 9 6.18 26.14 -19.21
CA LEU A 9 5.53 25.22 -18.27
C LEU A 9 4.11 24.86 -18.75
N GLU A 10 3.91 24.79 -20.07
CA GLU A 10 2.73 24.12 -20.64
C GLU A 10 2.98 22.61 -20.60
N PHE A 11 2.41 21.99 -19.57
CA PHE A 11 1.85 20.64 -19.53
C PHE A 11 2.31 19.68 -20.64
N ALA A 12 3.46 19.03 -20.41
CA ALA A 12 3.58 17.65 -20.83
C ALA A 12 2.58 16.83 -19.99
N PRO A 13 1.73 15.97 -20.58
CA PRO A 13 0.91 15.06 -19.80
C PRO A 13 1.84 14.20 -18.94
N LEU A 14 1.60 14.21 -17.64
CA LEU A 14 2.21 13.27 -16.71
C LEU A 14 2.05 11.86 -17.30
N PRO A 15 3.11 11.04 -17.38
CA PRO A 15 2.93 9.65 -17.75
C PRO A 15 1.94 9.04 -16.75
N ALA A 16 0.95 8.32 -17.29
CA ALA A 16 -0.06 7.59 -16.52
C ALA A 16 0.58 6.91 -15.30
N PRO A 17 -0.14 6.80 -14.16
CA PRO A 17 0.39 6.14 -12.98
C PRO A 17 0.95 4.80 -13.41
N ALA A 18 2.28 4.66 -13.30
CA ALA A 18 2.97 3.43 -13.58
C ALA A 18 2.16 2.32 -12.88
N GLU A 19 1.76 1.32 -13.66
CA GLU A 19 1.08 0.12 -13.17
C GLU A 19 1.64 -0.17 -11.78
N LYS A 20 0.77 -0.23 -10.76
CA LYS A 20 1.15 -0.72 -9.44
C LYS A 20 1.81 -2.06 -9.71
N ILE A 21 3.14 -2.06 -9.76
CA ILE A 21 3.94 -3.24 -9.93
C ILE A 21 3.49 -4.12 -8.78
N ASP A 22 2.80 -5.20 -9.12
CA ASP A 22 2.22 -6.08 -8.13
C ASP A 22 3.40 -6.71 -7.38
N GLN A 23 3.78 -6.08 -6.27
CA GLN A 23 4.92 -6.47 -5.46
C GLN A 23 4.74 -7.92 -4.99
N SER A 24 3.49 -8.40 -4.91
CA SER A 24 3.15 -9.80 -4.70
C SER A 24 3.67 -10.71 -5.82
N SER A 25 3.46 -10.31 -7.09
CA SER A 25 3.92 -11.05 -8.27
C SER A 25 5.45 -11.13 -8.32
N ILE A 26 6.15 -10.03 -8.06
CA ILE A 26 7.63 -10.01 -8.03
C ILE A 26 8.17 -10.89 -6.89
N VAL A 27 7.57 -10.80 -5.70
CA VAL A 27 7.99 -11.64 -4.55
C VAL A 27 7.73 -13.11 -4.83
N GLN A 28 6.63 -13.46 -5.50
CA GLN A 28 6.36 -14.84 -5.91
C GLN A 28 7.36 -15.35 -6.95
N GLN A 29 7.75 -14.50 -7.91
CA GLN A 29 8.75 -14.84 -8.92
C GLN A 29 10.13 -15.06 -8.30
N ILE A 30 10.59 -14.16 -7.42
CA ILE A 30 11.86 -14.31 -6.68
C ILE A 30 11.84 -15.58 -5.81
N LYS A 31 10.72 -15.89 -5.16
CA LYS A 31 10.57 -17.11 -4.35
C LYS A 31 10.66 -18.37 -5.21
N ALA A 32 10.09 -18.35 -6.43
CA ALA A 32 10.16 -19.47 -7.35
C ALA A 32 11.59 -19.67 -7.88
N GLU A 33 12.29 -18.59 -8.23
CA GLU A 33 13.67 -18.63 -8.71
C GLU A 33 14.63 -19.13 -7.63
N LEU A 34 14.54 -18.62 -6.40
CA LEU A 34 15.33 -19.11 -5.26
C LEU A 34 15.07 -20.59 -4.96
N LYS A 35 13.80 -21.03 -5.05
CA LYS A 35 13.45 -22.45 -4.86
C LYS A 35 14.06 -23.32 -5.96
N LEU A 36 14.07 -22.85 -7.20
CA LEU A 36 14.67 -23.56 -8.33
C LEU A 36 16.19 -23.66 -8.18
N GLU A 37 16.85 -22.56 -7.80
CA GLU A 37 18.31 -22.52 -7.60
C GLU A 37 18.75 -23.44 -6.46
N LEU A 38 18.04 -23.40 -5.32
CA LEU A 38 18.30 -24.30 -4.21
C LEU A 38 18.11 -25.77 -4.61
N MET A 39 17.07 -26.08 -5.38
CA MET A 39 16.80 -27.44 -5.86
C MET A 39 17.88 -27.93 -6.83
N ASN A 40 18.41 -27.04 -7.67
CA ASN A 40 19.52 -27.35 -8.56
C ASN A 40 20.82 -27.61 -7.77
N ASP A 41 21.15 -26.80 -6.76
CA ASP A 41 22.33 -27.05 -5.91
C ASP A 41 22.23 -28.38 -5.16
N ILE A 42 21.05 -28.69 -4.60
CA ILE A 42 20.79 -29.98 -3.96
C ILE A 42 20.97 -31.13 -4.96
N THR A 43 20.42 -31.00 -6.17
CA THR A 43 20.53 -32.02 -7.21
C THR A 43 21.98 -32.26 -7.63
N LEU A 44 22.77 -31.19 -7.78
CA LEU A 44 24.20 -31.29 -8.10
C LEU A 44 25.00 -31.98 -7.00
N ARG A 45 24.74 -31.62 -5.73
CA ARG A 45 25.38 -32.29 -4.58
C ARG A 45 24.99 -33.76 -4.49
N PHE A 46 23.72 -34.08 -4.74
CA PHE A 46 23.22 -35.46 -4.73
C PHE A 46 23.88 -36.31 -5.83
N ASN A 47 23.99 -35.77 -7.05
CA ASN A 47 24.70 -36.43 -8.15
C ASN A 47 26.20 -36.63 -7.84
N SER A 48 26.84 -35.66 -7.19
CA SER A 48 28.23 -35.81 -6.73
C SER A 48 28.39 -36.93 -5.70
N LEU A 49 27.43 -37.05 -4.77
CA LEU A 49 27.41 -38.15 -3.79
C LEU A 49 27.19 -39.50 -4.45
N LEU A 50 26.26 -39.60 -5.42
CA LEU A 50 26.01 -40.82 -6.19
C LEU A 50 27.28 -41.31 -6.90
N ASN A 51 27.98 -40.42 -7.59
CA ASN A 51 29.25 -40.75 -8.25
C ASN A 51 30.33 -41.22 -7.26
N ARG A 52 30.34 -40.69 -6.03
CA ARG A 52 31.26 -41.15 -4.97
C ARG A 52 30.89 -42.54 -4.48
N ILE A 53 29.59 -42.85 -4.36
CA ILE A 53 29.10 -44.19 -3.99
C ILE A 53 29.49 -45.20 -5.06
N ASP A 54 29.25 -44.90 -6.34
CA ASP A 54 29.62 -45.81 -7.45
C ASP A 54 31.12 -46.11 -7.48
N ASN A 55 31.96 -45.12 -7.19
CA ASN A 55 33.41 -45.31 -7.08
C ASN A 55 33.81 -46.14 -5.85
N ILE A 56 33.05 -46.05 -4.76
CA ILE A 56 33.26 -46.90 -3.58
C ILE A 56 32.86 -48.34 -3.90
N ASP A 57 31.71 -48.56 -4.52
CA ASP A 57 31.25 -49.89 -4.95
C ASP A 57 32.27 -50.56 -5.86
N PHE A 58 32.78 -49.84 -6.86
CA PHE A 58 33.86 -50.36 -7.73
C PHE A 58 35.12 -50.77 -6.95
N LYS A 59 35.50 -50.01 -5.91
CA LYS A 59 36.64 -50.36 -5.06
C LYS A 59 36.36 -51.58 -4.19
N VAL A 60 35.14 -51.71 -3.68
CA VAL A 60 34.70 -52.88 -2.90
C VAL A 60 34.74 -54.12 -3.76
N ASP A 61 34.22 -54.07 -4.98
CA ASP A 61 34.26 -55.20 -5.94
C ASP A 61 35.69 -55.63 -6.25
N ASN A 62 36.59 -54.67 -6.49
CA ASN A 62 38.00 -54.97 -6.73
C ASN A 62 38.70 -55.59 -5.50
N LEU A 63 38.33 -55.15 -4.30
CA LEU A 63 38.84 -55.76 -3.06
C LEU A 63 38.30 -57.18 -2.87
N SER A 64 37.02 -57.39 -3.14
CA SER A 64 36.37 -58.70 -3.09
C SER A 64 37.06 -59.68 -4.05
N TYR A 65 37.29 -59.26 -5.29
CA TYR A 65 38.02 -60.06 -6.28
C TYR A 65 39.44 -60.44 -5.84
N LYS A 66 40.17 -59.50 -5.21
CA LYS A 66 41.51 -59.78 -4.67
C LYS A 66 41.47 -60.75 -3.49
N TYR A 67 40.42 -60.67 -2.66
CA TYR A 67 40.21 -61.60 -1.56
C TYR A 67 39.98 -63.02 -2.07
N ASP A 68 39.13 -63.19 -3.08
CA ASP A 68 38.87 -64.49 -3.70
C ASP A 68 40.14 -65.12 -4.29
N GLN A 69 40.97 -64.32 -4.98
CA GLN A 69 42.27 -64.80 -5.47
C GLN A 69 43.22 -65.26 -4.36
N LEU A 70 43.21 -64.57 -3.22
CA LEU A 70 44.03 -64.97 -2.06
C LEU A 70 43.50 -66.25 -1.42
N LEU A 71 42.17 -66.39 -1.31
CA LEU A 71 41.52 -67.57 -0.77
C LEU A 71 41.80 -68.81 -1.65
N GLU A 72 41.78 -68.66 -2.96
CA GLU A 72 42.12 -69.74 -3.91
C GLU A 72 43.60 -70.15 -3.79
N LYS A 73 44.51 -69.17 -3.70
CA LYS A 73 45.95 -69.44 -3.49
C LYS A 73 46.21 -70.12 -2.15
N SER A 74 45.52 -69.72 -1.08
CA SER A 74 45.61 -70.35 0.24
C SER A 74 45.10 -71.80 0.21
N SER A 75 44.01 -72.05 -0.51
CA SER A 75 43.45 -73.39 -0.68
C SER A 75 44.41 -74.30 -1.45
N LYS A 76 45.06 -73.80 -2.50
CA LYS A 76 46.11 -74.52 -3.24
C LYS A 76 47.33 -74.83 -2.38
N PHE A 77 47.72 -73.90 -1.50
CA PHE A 77 48.85 -74.09 -0.58
C PHE A 77 48.55 -75.17 0.48
N ASN A 78 47.32 -75.22 1.01
CA ASN A 78 46.90 -76.24 1.98
C ASN A 78 46.73 -77.64 1.37
N LEU A 79 46.36 -77.74 0.09
CA LEU A 79 46.21 -79.03 -0.60
C LEU A 79 47.57 -79.66 -0.97
N HIS A 80 48.55 -78.86 -1.44
CA HIS A 80 49.87 -79.40 -1.79
C HIS A 80 50.69 -79.85 -0.57
N ARG A 81 50.51 -79.24 0.61
CA ARG A 81 51.25 -79.63 1.82
C ARG A 81 50.70 -80.88 2.52
N SER A 82 49.44 -81.26 2.26
CA SER A 82 48.76 -82.32 3.02
C SER A 82 48.69 -83.68 2.30
N THR A 83 49.18 -83.78 1.05
CA THR A 83 48.98 -85.00 0.23
C THR A 83 50.26 -85.78 -0.10
N GLU A 84 51.46 -85.32 0.26
CA GLU A 84 52.71 -85.98 -0.16
C GLU A 84 53.65 -86.46 0.97
N GLU A 85 53.35 -86.18 2.23
CA GLU A 85 54.24 -86.59 3.33
C GLU A 85 53.45 -87.28 4.44
N PHE A 86 53.17 -88.59 4.32
CA PHE A 86 53.07 -89.48 5.50
C PHE A 86 52.94 -90.97 5.17
N ASP A 87 53.76 -91.53 4.26
CA ASP A 87 53.71 -93.00 4.05
C ASP A 87 55.04 -93.71 3.67
N PHE A 88 56.20 -93.19 4.08
CA PHE A 88 57.45 -93.94 3.85
C PHE A 88 58.59 -93.61 4.81
N VAL A 89 58.53 -94.03 6.08
CA VAL A 89 59.76 -94.25 6.88
C VAL A 89 59.54 -95.36 7.91
N SER A 90 59.61 -96.61 7.49
CA SER A 90 59.95 -97.70 8.41
C SER A 90 60.67 -98.79 7.64
N THR A 91 61.93 -98.52 7.31
CA THR A 91 63.06 -99.45 7.06
C THR A 91 64.10 -98.76 6.17
N ARG A 92 65.37 -99.06 6.44
CA ARG A 92 66.56 -98.82 5.61
C ARG A 92 67.49 -97.69 6.06
N SER A 93 68.42 -98.11 6.92
CA SER A 93 69.76 -97.56 7.05
C SER A 93 70.44 -97.45 5.68
N GLU A 94 71.19 -96.36 5.49
CA GLU A 94 72.16 -96.15 4.40
C GLU A 94 71.56 -96.24 2.99
N ASN A 95 70.85 -95.17 2.60
CA ASN A 95 70.45 -94.94 1.21
C ASN A 95 70.95 -93.54 0.82
N PRO A 96 71.74 -93.36 -0.27
CA PRO A 96 72.19 -92.03 -0.75
C PRO A 96 71.04 -91.06 -1.05
N ASN A 97 69.80 -91.57 -1.13
CA ASN A 97 68.57 -90.79 -1.19
C ASN A 97 68.20 -90.02 0.10
N THR A 98 68.79 -90.37 1.25
CA THR A 98 68.55 -89.67 2.52
C THR A 98 69.48 -88.47 2.67
N ALA A 99 70.72 -88.57 2.21
CA ALA A 99 71.67 -87.46 2.15
C ALA A 99 71.18 -86.37 1.18
N SER A 100 70.70 -86.74 -0.01
CA SER A 100 70.10 -85.78 -0.94
C SER A 100 68.81 -85.14 -0.41
N LYS A 101 67.99 -85.88 0.35
CA LYS A 101 66.85 -85.30 1.09
C LYS A 101 67.29 -84.32 2.17
N ILE A 102 68.37 -84.62 2.90
CA ILE A 102 68.93 -83.72 3.91
C ILE A 102 69.50 -82.46 3.26
N ASP A 103 70.20 -82.59 2.12
CA ASP A 103 70.70 -81.44 1.37
C ASP A 103 69.54 -80.58 0.82
N HIS A 104 68.48 -81.21 0.30
CA HIS A 104 67.26 -80.49 -0.11
C HIS A 104 66.60 -79.77 1.07
N LEU A 105 66.45 -80.42 2.22
CA LEU A 105 65.96 -79.78 3.45
C LEU A 105 66.87 -78.63 3.89
N HIS A 106 68.19 -78.79 3.76
CA HIS A 106 69.16 -77.76 4.10
C HIS A 106 69.06 -76.53 3.18
N THR A 107 68.66 -76.71 1.92
CA THR A 107 68.35 -75.60 1.00
C THR A 107 66.94 -75.02 1.18
N ASP A 108 65.95 -75.84 1.53
CA ASP A 108 64.56 -75.42 1.65
C ASP A 108 64.30 -74.64 2.94
N ILE A 109 64.97 -74.99 4.05
CA ILE A 109 64.81 -74.29 5.34
C ILE A 109 65.17 -72.80 5.22
N PRO A 110 66.33 -72.39 4.67
CA PRO A 110 66.64 -70.97 4.44
C PRO A 110 65.66 -70.28 3.49
N SER A 111 65.16 -70.98 2.46
CA SER A 111 64.16 -70.46 1.54
C SER A 111 62.83 -70.17 2.24
N HIS A 112 62.35 -71.12 3.05
CA HIS A 112 61.17 -70.94 3.89
C HIS A 112 61.37 -69.85 4.94
N HIS A 113 62.56 -69.73 5.53
CA HIS A 113 62.88 -68.66 6.46
C HIS A 113 62.79 -67.28 5.80
N ALA A 114 63.36 -67.11 4.60
CA ALA A 114 63.24 -65.87 3.85
C ALA A 114 61.79 -65.55 3.43
N LEU A 115 60.96 -66.56 3.18
CA LEU A 115 59.53 -66.37 2.94
C LEU A 115 58.79 -65.91 4.20
N LEU A 116 59.15 -66.44 5.37
CA LEU A 116 58.60 -66.01 6.67
C LEU A 116 58.96 -64.55 6.96
N GLU A 117 60.22 -64.15 6.80
CA GLU A 117 60.63 -62.74 6.98
C GLU A 117 59.88 -61.79 6.04
N ARG A 118 59.64 -62.20 4.78
CA ARG A 118 58.82 -61.42 3.83
C ARG A 118 57.35 -61.35 4.23
N LEU A 119 56.82 -62.40 4.85
CA LEU A 119 55.46 -62.41 5.36
C LEU A 119 55.33 -61.50 6.57
N ASP A 120 56.26 -61.56 7.52
CA ASP A 120 56.30 -60.66 8.68
C ASP A 120 56.35 -59.18 8.24
N ALA A 121 57.25 -58.84 7.31
CA ALA A 121 57.31 -57.48 6.77
C ALA A 121 56.02 -57.05 6.05
N ARG A 122 55.26 -57.99 5.47
CA ARG A 122 53.94 -57.69 4.87
C ARG A 122 52.86 -57.51 5.93
N VAL A 123 52.91 -58.28 7.03
CA VAL A 123 52.01 -58.14 8.18
C VAL A 123 52.22 -56.77 8.82
N ASP A 124 53.46 -56.39 9.13
CA ASP A 124 53.77 -55.06 9.69
C ASP A 124 53.24 -53.92 8.80
N LYS A 125 53.37 -54.06 7.48
CA LYS A 125 52.85 -53.06 6.52
C LYS A 125 51.32 -53.02 6.49
N LEU A 126 50.65 -54.15 6.72
CA LEU A 126 49.20 -54.22 6.82
C LEU A 126 48.72 -53.61 8.14
N ASP A 127 49.37 -53.91 9.25
CA ASP A 127 49.05 -53.32 10.56
C ASP A 127 49.15 -51.80 10.50
N ALA A 128 50.26 -51.27 9.95
CA ALA A 128 50.40 -49.83 9.77
C ALA A 128 49.33 -49.21 8.83
N LYS A 129 48.73 -50.00 7.92
CA LYS A 129 47.59 -49.53 7.10
C LYS A 129 46.29 -49.56 7.88
N VAL A 130 46.07 -50.59 8.71
CA VAL A 130 44.91 -50.69 9.60
C VAL A 130 44.90 -49.51 10.58
N ASP A 131 46.02 -49.22 11.22
CA ASP A 131 46.14 -48.06 12.14
C ASP A 131 45.77 -46.73 11.46
N ARG A 132 46.24 -46.52 10.22
CA ARG A 132 45.89 -45.33 9.44
C ARG A 132 44.40 -45.30 9.09
N CYS A 133 43.79 -46.44 8.79
CA CYS A 133 42.36 -46.53 8.54
C CYS A 133 41.57 -46.20 9.81
N ASP A 134 41.99 -46.67 10.98
CA ASP A 134 41.32 -46.39 12.26
C ASP A 134 41.41 -44.91 12.65
N ILE A 135 42.57 -44.28 12.44
CA ILE A 135 42.74 -42.82 12.62
C ILE A 135 41.82 -42.04 11.67
N ASN A 136 41.76 -42.43 10.40
CA ASN A 136 40.87 -41.77 9.44
C ASN A 136 39.39 -41.99 9.77
N SER A 137 39.03 -43.18 10.24
CA SER A 137 37.68 -43.52 10.68
C SER A 137 37.26 -42.65 11.86
N SER A 138 38.08 -42.58 12.91
CA SER A 138 37.83 -41.72 14.07
C SER A 138 37.76 -40.23 13.72
N THR A 139 38.60 -39.75 12.80
CA THR A 139 38.52 -38.38 12.29
C THR A 139 37.22 -38.13 11.49
N CYS A 140 36.72 -39.14 10.80
CA CYS A 140 35.45 -39.06 10.07
C CYS A 140 34.27 -39.02 11.05
N THR A 141 34.29 -39.84 12.11
CA THR A 141 33.23 -39.85 13.12
C THR A 141 33.14 -38.52 13.86
N THR A 142 34.26 -37.91 14.24
CA THR A 142 34.23 -36.58 14.90
C THR A 142 33.66 -35.50 13.99
N LYS A 143 34.05 -35.48 12.71
CA LYS A 143 33.47 -34.54 11.73
C LYS A 143 31.98 -34.76 11.53
N LEU A 144 31.52 -36.01 11.57
CA LEU A 144 30.10 -36.34 11.45
C LEU A 144 29.32 -35.82 12.65
N GLU A 145 29.84 -35.99 13.87
CA GLU A 145 29.25 -35.42 15.09
C GLU A 145 29.19 -33.89 15.05
N GLU A 146 30.26 -33.22 14.57
CA GLU A 146 30.27 -31.77 14.37
C GLU A 146 29.18 -31.31 13.40
N GLN A 147 29.02 -32.00 12.26
CA GLN A 147 27.98 -31.70 11.29
C GLN A 147 26.58 -31.96 11.84
N GLU A 148 26.38 -33.02 12.63
CA GLU A 148 25.11 -33.30 13.29
C GLU A 148 24.72 -32.20 14.28
N ASN A 149 25.69 -31.69 15.03
CA ASN A 149 25.48 -30.57 15.96
C ASN A 149 25.13 -29.28 15.23
N LEU A 150 25.81 -28.98 14.12
CA LEU A 150 25.46 -27.84 13.25
C LEU A 150 24.05 -28.00 12.67
N PHE A 151 23.68 -29.20 12.24
CA PHE A 151 22.35 -29.47 11.72
C PHE A 151 21.27 -29.22 12.77
N LYS A 152 21.47 -29.67 14.02
CA LYS A 152 20.57 -29.38 15.15
C LYS A 152 20.44 -27.88 15.40
N ALA A 153 21.56 -27.15 15.42
CA ALA A 153 21.54 -25.69 15.59
C ALA A 153 20.80 -24.97 14.45
N TYR A 154 20.98 -25.40 13.20
CA TYR A 154 20.22 -24.85 12.08
C TYR A 154 18.74 -25.17 12.18
N GLN A 155 18.36 -26.36 12.63
CA GLN A 155 16.97 -26.74 12.83
C GLN A 155 16.29 -25.87 13.91
N GLU A 156 16.98 -25.56 14.99
CA GLU A 156 16.49 -24.63 16.03
C GLU A 156 16.36 -23.20 15.50
N SER A 157 17.34 -22.74 14.72
CA SER A 157 17.28 -21.43 14.05
C SER A 157 16.10 -21.35 13.09
N ILE A 158 15.83 -22.41 12.31
CA ILE A 158 14.68 -22.47 11.40
C ILE A 158 13.37 -22.36 12.16
N LYS A 159 13.18 -23.14 13.24
CA LYS A 159 11.98 -23.05 14.09
C LYS A 159 11.76 -21.63 14.65
N THR A 160 12.85 -20.97 15.05
CA THR A 160 12.80 -19.60 15.55
C THR A 160 12.39 -18.61 14.44
N ILE A 161 12.89 -18.80 13.22
CA ILE A 161 12.52 -17.99 12.06
C ILE A 161 11.05 -18.23 11.70
N GLU A 162 10.58 -19.47 11.69
CA GLU A 162 9.18 -19.83 11.42
C GLU A 162 8.22 -19.12 12.38
N ALA A 163 8.50 -19.17 13.69
CA ALA A 163 7.70 -18.45 14.69
C ALA A 163 7.70 -16.92 14.48
N ARG A 164 8.83 -16.35 14.06
CA ARG A 164 8.90 -14.91 13.73
C ARG A 164 8.11 -14.56 12.47
N VAL A 165 8.10 -15.44 11.47
CA VAL A 165 7.33 -15.28 10.23
C VAL A 165 5.83 -15.33 10.53
N GLU A 166 5.37 -16.29 11.34
CA GLU A 166 3.97 -16.39 11.76
C GLU A 166 3.51 -15.12 12.48
N LYS A 167 4.27 -14.65 13.47
CA LYS A 167 3.99 -13.38 14.16
C LYS A 167 3.98 -12.17 13.21
N ALA A 168 4.87 -12.15 12.23
CA ALA A 168 4.89 -11.07 11.23
C ALA A 168 3.64 -11.11 10.32
N GLN A 169 3.15 -12.31 9.97
CA GLN A 169 1.92 -12.49 9.20
C GLN A 169 0.70 -12.01 9.99
N GLU A 170 0.59 -12.38 11.27
CA GLU A 170 -0.47 -11.89 12.17
C GLU A 170 -0.49 -10.36 12.24
N ASN A 171 0.68 -9.75 12.47
CA ASN A 171 0.81 -8.29 12.47
C ASN A 171 0.42 -7.67 11.13
N GLY A 172 0.78 -8.32 10.01
CA GLY A 172 0.38 -7.89 8.66
C GLY A 172 -1.12 -7.86 8.46
N ILE A 173 -1.84 -8.87 8.97
CA ILE A 173 -3.31 -8.93 8.93
C ILE A 173 -3.92 -7.77 9.74
N ILE A 174 -3.45 -7.54 10.97
CA ILE A 174 -3.94 -6.45 11.84
C ILE A 174 -3.73 -5.09 11.18
N VAL A 175 -2.56 -4.85 10.56
CA VAL A 175 -2.27 -3.60 9.84
C VAL A 175 -3.19 -3.44 8.63
N SER A 176 -3.45 -4.52 7.88
CA SER A 176 -4.37 -4.49 6.74
C SER A 176 -5.80 -4.14 7.16
N GLU A 177 -6.29 -4.68 8.28
CA GLU A 177 -7.62 -4.33 8.81
C GLU A 177 -7.70 -2.86 9.24
N LYS A 178 -6.67 -2.36 9.93
CA LYS A 178 -6.60 -0.93 10.30
C LYS A 178 -6.58 -0.01 9.07
N LEU A 179 -5.88 -0.40 8.01
CA LEU A 179 -5.88 0.35 6.76
C LEU A 179 -7.27 0.43 6.13
N LYS A 180 -8.00 -0.69 6.08
CA LYS A 180 -9.39 -0.70 5.59
C LYS A 180 -10.31 0.22 6.39
N MET A 181 -10.17 0.24 7.71
CA MET A 181 -10.93 1.16 8.56
C MET A 181 -10.60 2.62 8.26
N LEU A 182 -9.31 2.96 8.12
CA LEU A 182 -8.88 4.32 7.78
C LEU A 182 -9.33 4.75 6.37
N GLU A 183 -9.39 3.83 5.41
CA GLU A 183 -9.94 4.10 4.08
C GLU A 183 -11.42 4.49 4.16
N VAL A 184 -12.21 3.78 4.97
CA VAL A 184 -13.63 4.12 5.22
C VAL A 184 -13.77 5.47 5.91
N ASP A 185 -12.98 5.72 6.96
CA ASP A 185 -13.00 7.00 7.67
C ASP A 185 -12.62 8.17 6.75
N THR A 186 -11.64 7.97 5.87
CA THR A 186 -11.22 8.98 4.89
C THR A 186 -12.35 9.30 3.90
N GLU A 187 -13.10 8.29 3.46
CA GLU A 187 -14.21 8.51 2.54
C GLU A 187 -15.40 9.22 3.22
N ASN A 188 -15.70 8.84 4.47
CA ASN A 188 -16.69 9.55 5.29
C ASN A 188 -16.32 11.02 5.49
N ILE A 189 -15.05 11.32 5.79
CA ILE A 189 -14.58 12.70 5.95
C ILE A 189 -14.73 13.49 4.65
N LYS A 190 -14.45 12.89 3.48
CA LYS A 190 -14.66 13.57 2.20
C LYS A 190 -16.14 13.88 1.96
N GLU A 191 -17.02 12.95 2.28
CA GLU A 191 -18.46 13.16 2.14
C GLU A 191 -18.96 14.27 3.08
N ASP A 192 -18.51 14.27 4.34
CA ASP A 192 -18.83 15.33 5.30
C ASP A 192 -18.26 16.69 4.87
N MET A 193 -17.05 16.73 4.30
CA MET A 193 -16.48 17.95 3.73
C MET A 193 -17.28 18.46 2.52
N ALA A 194 -17.77 17.57 1.66
CA ALA A 194 -18.62 17.95 0.52
C ALA A 194 -19.94 18.56 1.01
N ARG A 195 -20.63 17.90 1.95
CA ARG A 195 -21.86 18.41 2.58
C ARG A 195 -21.63 19.77 3.26
N ALA A 196 -20.51 19.91 3.97
CA ALA A 196 -20.16 21.18 4.61
C ALA A 196 -19.91 22.30 3.59
N SER A 197 -19.28 21.99 2.45
CA SER A 197 -19.06 22.93 1.36
C SER A 197 -20.38 23.41 0.75
N ASP A 198 -21.31 22.49 0.47
CA ASP A 198 -22.62 22.83 -0.09
C ASP A 198 -23.42 23.72 0.88
N ASN A 199 -23.40 23.39 2.17
CA ASN A 199 -24.06 24.22 3.21
C ASN A 199 -23.45 25.62 3.31
N ILE A 200 -22.12 25.74 3.16
CA ILE A 200 -21.45 27.05 3.16
C ILE A 200 -21.90 27.87 1.95
N GLU A 201 -21.96 27.28 0.77
CA GLU A 201 -22.43 27.96 -0.46
C GLU A 201 -23.88 28.44 -0.32
N GLU A 202 -24.76 27.62 0.25
CA GLU A 202 -26.15 28.00 0.52
C GLU A 202 -26.24 29.18 1.49
N VAL A 203 -25.48 29.15 2.59
CA VAL A 203 -25.45 30.24 3.58
C VAL A 203 -24.86 31.52 2.98
N GLU A 204 -23.78 31.43 2.20
CA GLU A 204 -23.19 32.58 1.51
C GLU A 204 -24.18 33.20 0.50
N GLY A 205 -24.91 32.37 -0.23
CA GLY A 205 -25.99 32.79 -1.12
C GLY A 205 -27.10 33.54 -0.37
N GLY A 206 -27.58 32.97 0.73
CA GLY A 206 -28.60 33.58 1.60
C GLY A 206 -28.14 34.91 2.20
N LEU A 207 -26.93 34.94 2.75
CA LEU A 207 -26.35 36.15 3.36
C LEU A 207 -26.15 37.26 2.32
N SER A 208 -25.77 36.91 1.08
CA SER A 208 -25.61 37.88 -0.01
C SER A 208 -26.94 38.54 -0.38
N VAL A 209 -28.04 37.78 -0.42
CA VAL A 209 -29.39 38.32 -0.65
C VAL A 209 -29.81 39.21 0.52
N GLU A 210 -29.65 38.74 1.75
CA GLU A 210 -30.04 39.49 2.95
C GLU A 210 -29.25 40.81 3.09
N CYS A 211 -27.94 40.80 2.80
CA CYS A 211 -27.10 41.99 2.77
C CYS A 211 -27.60 43.02 1.74
N LYS A 212 -28.01 42.58 0.54
CA LYS A 212 -28.58 43.47 -0.49
C LYS A 212 -29.88 44.09 0.00
N THR A 213 -30.80 43.28 0.54
CA THR A 213 -32.07 43.76 1.07
C THR A 213 -31.86 44.74 2.23
N HIS A 214 -30.97 44.43 3.17
CA HIS A 214 -30.65 45.31 4.29
C HIS A 214 -30.09 46.66 3.81
N ASN A 215 -29.18 46.65 2.83
CA ASN A 215 -28.61 47.88 2.27
C ASN A 215 -29.70 48.76 1.61
N ILE A 216 -30.66 48.15 0.90
CA ILE A 216 -31.81 48.87 0.33
C ILE A 216 -32.64 49.52 1.44
N VAL A 217 -32.96 48.77 2.51
CA VAL A 217 -33.72 49.31 3.66
C VAL A 217 -32.98 50.46 4.34
N VAL A 218 -31.65 50.35 4.53
CA VAL A 218 -30.83 51.41 5.09
C VAL A 218 -30.84 52.66 4.19
N LYS A 219 -30.64 52.50 2.87
CA LYS A 219 -30.76 53.61 1.90
C LYS A 219 -32.13 54.27 1.97
N GLN A 220 -33.20 53.48 1.96
CA GLN A 220 -34.56 53.97 2.08
C GLN A 220 -34.76 54.78 3.35
N HIS A 221 -34.32 54.26 4.50
CA HIS A 221 -34.43 54.96 5.78
C HIS A 221 -33.67 56.28 5.79
N GLN A 222 -32.43 56.30 5.29
CA GLN A 222 -31.63 57.52 5.18
C GLN A 222 -32.29 58.57 4.29
N ILE A 223 -32.79 58.17 3.12
CA ILE A 223 -33.47 59.08 2.19
C ILE A 223 -34.77 59.60 2.80
N ARG A 224 -35.57 58.76 3.45
CA ARG A 224 -36.80 59.19 4.16
C ARG A 224 -36.50 60.19 5.28
N ALA A 225 -35.44 59.95 6.04
CA ALA A 225 -35.00 60.89 7.08
C ALA A 225 -34.55 62.24 6.50
N MET A 226 -33.91 62.24 5.33
CA MET A 226 -33.58 63.49 4.62
C MET A 226 -34.85 64.18 4.07
N ASN A 227 -35.79 63.41 3.53
CA ASN A 227 -37.03 63.92 2.95
C ASN A 227 -37.90 64.62 3.98
N SER A 228 -37.97 64.12 5.22
CA SER A 228 -38.72 64.77 6.28
C SER A 228 -38.20 66.19 6.57
N VAL A 229 -36.88 66.37 6.56
CA VAL A 229 -36.21 67.67 6.73
C VAL A 229 -36.43 68.56 5.51
N LEU A 230 -36.28 68.02 4.29
CA LEU A 230 -36.46 68.78 3.04
C LEU A 230 -37.88 69.29 2.90
N ILE A 231 -38.88 68.44 3.13
CA ILE A 231 -40.30 68.82 3.06
C ILE A 231 -40.62 69.85 4.14
N ALA A 232 -40.13 69.68 5.37
CA ALA A 232 -40.32 70.68 6.43
C ALA A 232 -39.70 72.05 6.07
N ALA A 233 -38.62 72.06 5.27
CA ALA A 233 -38.00 73.26 4.74
C ALA A 233 -38.65 73.79 3.44
N GLY A 234 -39.78 73.22 2.99
CA GLY A 234 -40.46 73.59 1.74
C GLY A 234 -39.71 73.19 0.47
N ARG A 235 -38.75 72.25 0.57
CA ARG A 235 -37.97 71.70 -0.55
C ARG A 235 -38.55 70.36 -1.02
N TRP A 236 -38.15 69.97 -2.23
CA TRP A 236 -38.63 68.74 -2.87
C TRP A 236 -38.01 67.52 -2.20
N ALA A 237 -38.77 66.42 -2.14
CA ALA A 237 -38.30 65.15 -1.61
C ALA A 237 -37.33 64.49 -2.60
N LEU A 238 -36.34 63.78 -2.08
CA LEU A 238 -35.46 62.91 -2.85
C LEU A 238 -36.17 61.59 -3.18
N PRO A 239 -35.83 60.96 -4.32
CA PRO A 239 -36.42 59.70 -4.72
C PRO A 239 -36.02 58.57 -3.77
N VAL A 240 -36.99 57.87 -3.19
CA VAL A 240 -36.77 56.69 -2.33
C VAL A 240 -36.73 55.45 -3.23
N PRO A 241 -35.67 54.63 -3.18
CA PRO A 241 -35.61 53.41 -3.97
C PRO A 241 -36.66 52.40 -3.49
N THR A 242 -37.25 51.64 -4.41
CA THR A 242 -38.17 50.52 -4.20
C THR A 242 -37.47 49.34 -3.52
N SER A 243 -38.20 48.29 -3.17
CA SER A 243 -37.62 47.05 -2.62
C SER A 243 -36.61 46.37 -3.56
N ASP A 244 -36.66 46.70 -4.85
CA ASP A 244 -35.79 46.15 -5.90
C ASP A 244 -34.60 47.07 -6.24
N ASP A 245 -34.28 48.06 -5.38
CA ASP A 245 -33.24 49.10 -5.60
C ASP A 245 -33.48 49.94 -6.88
N ARG A 246 -34.72 50.02 -7.36
CA ARG A 246 -35.13 50.88 -8.49
C ARG A 246 -35.77 52.15 -7.96
N TYR A 247 -35.88 53.20 -8.77
CA TYR A 247 -36.58 54.42 -8.36
C TYR A 247 -38.00 54.54 -8.95
N ALA A 248 -38.53 53.45 -9.50
CA ALA A 248 -39.90 53.33 -10.02
C ALA A 248 -40.35 51.86 -10.08
N PRO A 249 -41.66 51.56 -10.05
CA PRO A 249 -42.20 50.22 -10.26
C PRO A 249 -41.87 49.66 -11.65
N ALA A 250 -41.80 48.34 -11.76
CA ALA A 250 -41.51 47.67 -13.02
C ALA A 250 -42.74 47.70 -13.94
N GLY A 251 -42.66 48.37 -15.10
CA GLY A 251 -43.72 48.34 -16.11
C GLY A 251 -44.33 49.70 -16.45
N LEU A 252 -44.09 50.75 -15.65
CA LEU A 252 -44.47 52.11 -16.01
C LEU A 252 -43.61 52.58 -17.20
N LYS A 253 -44.21 52.52 -18.41
CA LYS A 253 -43.56 52.85 -19.69
C LYS A 253 -43.47 54.36 -19.98
N ASP A 254 -44.16 55.20 -19.21
CA ASP A 254 -44.45 56.58 -19.61
C ASP A 254 -43.74 57.67 -18.77
N PHE A 255 -42.60 57.37 -18.16
CA PHE A 255 -41.81 58.42 -17.49
C PHE A 255 -40.64 58.92 -18.37
N PRO A 256 -40.57 60.24 -18.68
CA PRO A 256 -39.55 60.77 -19.57
C PRO A 256 -38.18 60.80 -18.88
N GLN A 257 -37.23 60.09 -19.50
CA GLN A 257 -35.77 60.23 -19.32
C GLN A 257 -35.13 59.92 -17.94
N PRO A 258 -33.85 59.50 -17.95
CA PRO A 258 -32.93 59.46 -16.81
C PRO A 258 -32.71 60.82 -16.08
N GLY A 259 -33.73 61.40 -15.43
CA GLY A 259 -33.56 62.53 -14.50
C GLY A 259 -34.84 62.96 -13.75
N GLU A 260 -36.04 62.51 -14.16
CA GLU A 260 -37.34 62.91 -13.58
C GLU A 260 -37.87 61.93 -12.50
N TRP A 261 -36.97 61.31 -11.71
CA TRP A 261 -37.26 60.04 -11.03
C TRP A 261 -37.96 60.23 -9.68
N ALA A 262 -38.97 59.38 -9.49
CA ALA A 262 -39.78 59.14 -8.30
C ALA A 262 -40.67 60.30 -7.83
N LEU A 263 -41.69 59.94 -7.05
CA LEU A 263 -42.70 60.79 -6.43
C LEU A 263 -42.09 61.86 -5.50
N HIS A 264 -41.36 62.82 -6.08
CA HIS A 264 -40.61 63.87 -5.39
C HIS A 264 -41.49 65.06 -4.98
N SER A 265 -42.76 65.06 -5.42
CA SER A 265 -43.74 66.11 -5.16
C SER A 265 -45.06 65.50 -4.67
N PRO A 266 -45.65 66.03 -3.57
CA PRO A 266 -46.98 65.66 -3.11
C PRO A 266 -48.04 65.68 -4.23
N HIS A 267 -47.93 66.63 -5.16
CA HIS A 267 -48.86 66.80 -6.28
C HIS A 267 -48.82 65.62 -7.25
N ARG A 268 -47.64 65.04 -7.49
CA ARG A 268 -47.52 63.85 -8.35
C ARG A 268 -48.22 62.63 -7.75
N ILE A 269 -48.20 62.49 -6.42
CA ILE A 269 -48.93 61.41 -5.71
C ILE A 269 -50.45 61.62 -5.81
N GLN A 270 -50.93 62.88 -5.87
CA GLN A 270 -52.35 63.20 -6.07
C GLN A 270 -52.85 62.95 -7.50
N GLU A 271 -51.96 62.95 -8.48
CA GLU A 271 -52.28 62.73 -9.89
C GLU A 271 -52.23 61.25 -10.32
N LEU A 272 -51.63 60.37 -9.51
CA LEU A 272 -51.57 58.92 -9.83
C LEU A 272 -52.99 58.37 -10.05
N ASN A 273 -53.17 57.55 -11.09
CA ASN A 273 -54.39 56.74 -11.20
C ASN A 273 -54.35 55.59 -10.16
N GLN A 274 -55.44 54.84 -10.02
CA GLN A 274 -55.52 53.78 -9.01
C GLN A 274 -54.55 52.62 -9.28
N GLU A 275 -54.34 52.27 -10.54
CA GLU A 275 -53.44 51.19 -10.96
C GLU A 275 -51.98 51.54 -10.65
N ASP A 276 -51.53 52.73 -11.05
CA ASP A 276 -50.19 53.24 -10.76
C ASP A 276 -49.96 53.37 -9.24
N LEU A 277 -50.98 53.83 -8.50
CA LEU A 277 -50.90 53.95 -7.05
C LEU A 277 -50.70 52.58 -6.37
N ASP A 278 -51.42 51.57 -6.84
CA ASP A 278 -51.29 50.19 -6.35
C ASP A 278 -49.93 49.60 -6.76
N ASP A 279 -49.44 49.87 -7.97
CA ASP A 279 -48.10 49.46 -8.42
C ASP A 279 -46.98 50.11 -7.60
N TRP A 280 -47.12 51.39 -7.25
CA TRP A 280 -46.17 52.10 -6.38
C TRP A 280 -46.17 51.55 -4.95
N LEU A 281 -47.34 51.31 -4.38
CA LEU A 281 -47.45 50.69 -3.06
C LEU A 281 -46.86 49.27 -3.08
N GLU A 282 -47.15 48.48 -4.11
CA GLU A 282 -46.60 47.14 -4.28
C GLU A 282 -45.07 47.16 -4.42
N ALA A 283 -44.51 48.07 -5.22
CA ALA A 283 -43.06 48.22 -5.39
C ALA A 283 -42.32 48.63 -4.10
N TYR A 284 -43.02 49.22 -3.13
CA TYR A 284 -42.47 49.53 -1.81
C TYR A 284 -42.74 48.45 -0.76
N GLY A 285 -43.36 47.32 -1.14
CA GLY A 285 -43.77 46.27 -0.22
C GLY A 285 -44.92 46.69 0.70
N LEU A 286 -45.72 47.66 0.27
CA LEU A 286 -46.87 48.20 0.99
C LEU A 286 -48.19 47.73 0.39
N GLY A 287 -48.26 47.25 -0.86
CA GLY A 287 -49.50 46.88 -1.56
C GLY A 287 -50.25 45.68 -0.98
N GLU A 288 -51.42 45.35 -1.53
CA GLU A 288 -52.33 44.30 -1.04
C GLU A 288 -51.69 42.91 -0.88
N LYS A 289 -50.62 42.61 -1.64
CA LYS A 289 -49.91 41.32 -1.57
C LYS A 289 -48.92 41.27 -0.41
N CYS A 290 -48.52 42.41 0.14
CA CYS A 290 -47.76 42.50 1.37
C CYS A 290 -48.78 42.72 2.49
N HIS A 291 -48.82 41.84 3.49
CA HIS A 291 -49.83 41.77 4.57
C HIS A 291 -50.11 43.07 5.40
N ASN A 292 -49.56 44.22 5.00
CA ASN A 292 -49.63 45.52 5.67
C ASN A 292 -51.00 46.21 5.56
N PHE A 293 -51.79 45.97 4.51
CA PHE A 293 -53.17 46.49 4.42
C PHE A 293 -54.25 45.47 4.82
N GLY A 294 -53.90 44.20 4.99
CA GLY A 294 -54.86 43.14 5.34
C GLY A 294 -56.09 43.10 4.42
N SER A 295 -57.21 42.58 4.92
CA SER A 295 -58.51 42.61 4.24
C SER A 295 -59.26 43.94 4.42
N MET A 296 -58.56 45.03 4.77
CA MET A 296 -59.21 46.33 4.92
C MET A 296 -59.39 46.95 3.53
N GLU A 297 -60.63 47.34 3.19
CA GLU A 297 -60.89 48.17 2.02
C GLU A 297 -60.30 49.57 2.27
N VAL A 298 -59.08 49.80 1.79
CA VAL A 298 -58.39 51.10 1.90
C VAL A 298 -58.77 51.97 0.71
N THR A 299 -59.31 53.16 0.96
CA THR A 299 -59.70 54.09 -0.11
C THR A 299 -58.47 54.62 -0.87
N SER A 300 -58.65 55.05 -2.11
CA SER A 300 -57.56 55.63 -2.92
C SER A 300 -56.89 56.83 -2.22
N GLN A 301 -57.66 57.62 -1.46
CA GLN A 301 -57.14 58.74 -0.69
C GLN A 301 -56.23 58.28 0.46
N GLN A 302 -56.62 57.22 1.18
CA GLN A 302 -55.80 56.62 2.22
C GLN A 302 -54.52 56.03 1.62
N LYS A 303 -54.61 55.29 0.50
CA LYS A 303 -53.46 54.76 -0.26
C LYS A 303 -52.46 55.87 -0.66
N ARG A 304 -52.94 57.01 -1.16
CA ARG A 304 -52.10 58.19 -1.48
C ARG A 304 -51.44 58.78 -0.23
N ALA A 305 -52.18 58.91 0.87
CA ALA A 305 -51.66 59.42 2.13
C ALA A 305 -50.57 58.50 2.71
N PHE A 306 -50.75 57.19 2.63
CA PHE A 306 -49.74 56.20 3.02
C PHE A 306 -48.48 56.30 2.17
N LEU A 307 -48.61 56.38 0.85
CA LEU A 307 -47.47 56.52 -0.06
C LEU A 307 -46.71 57.83 0.20
N PHE A 308 -47.43 58.93 0.43
CA PHE A 308 -46.83 60.21 0.79
C PHE A 308 -46.10 60.16 2.13
N HIS A 309 -46.71 59.54 3.14
CA HIS A 309 -46.08 59.37 4.45
C HIS A 309 -44.80 58.56 4.34
N PHE A 310 -44.83 57.47 3.58
CA PHE A 310 -43.69 56.60 3.38
C PHE A 310 -42.53 57.30 2.66
N ILE A 311 -42.80 58.15 1.68
CA ILE A 311 -41.75 58.86 0.92
C ILE A 311 -41.26 60.10 1.66
N GLY A 312 -42.18 60.85 2.27
CA GLY A 312 -41.92 62.16 2.88
C GLY A 312 -41.64 62.14 4.38
N GLY A 313 -41.91 61.05 5.09
CA GLY A 313 -41.66 60.91 6.52
C GLY A 313 -42.47 61.85 7.43
N ASN A 314 -43.49 62.55 6.91
CA ASN A 314 -44.30 63.51 7.67
C ASN A 314 -45.76 63.05 7.77
N TYR A 315 -46.41 63.31 8.91
CA TYR A 315 -47.74 62.83 9.32
C TYR A 315 -48.87 63.82 9.04
N ASN A 316 -48.63 64.88 8.27
CA ASN A 316 -49.66 65.92 8.09
C ASN A 316 -50.73 65.49 7.08
N LEU A 317 -51.73 64.73 7.57
CA LEU A 317 -52.92 64.28 6.86
C LEU A 317 -53.75 65.43 6.28
N SER A 318 -53.54 66.67 6.76
CA SER A 318 -54.21 67.87 6.23
C SER A 318 -53.86 68.15 4.76
N PHE A 319 -52.80 67.56 4.22
CA PHE A 319 -52.38 67.76 2.83
C PHE A 319 -53.29 67.05 1.81
N PHE A 320 -54.08 66.06 2.24
CA PHE A 320 -55.02 65.32 1.38
C PHE A 320 -56.48 65.58 1.73
N GLN A 321 -56.80 66.59 2.54
CA GLN A 321 -58.20 66.98 2.73
C GLN A 321 -58.73 67.48 1.38
N ALA A 322 -59.73 66.78 0.85
CA ALA A 322 -60.45 67.24 -0.32
C ALA A 322 -61.21 68.52 0.05
N GLU A 323 -61.12 69.53 -0.81
CA GLU A 323 -62.26 70.41 -1.03
C GLU A 323 -63.38 69.50 -1.56
N ASP A 324 -64.46 69.36 -0.76
CA ASP A 324 -65.70 68.67 -1.14
C ASP A 324 -66.34 69.28 -2.40
#